data_AF-A0A849ZYK2-F1
#
_entry.id   AF-A0A849ZYK2-F1
#
_cell.length_a   1.000
_cell.length_b   1.000
_cell.length_c   1.000
_cell.angle_alpha   90.00
_cell.angle_beta   90.00
_cell.angle_gamma   90.00
#
_symmetry.space_group_name_H-M   'P 1'
#
loop_
_entity.id
_entity.type
_entity.pdbx_description
1 polymer ?
#
loop_
_entity_poly.entity_id
_entity_poly.type
_entity_poly.pdbx_seq_one_letter_code
_entity_poly.pdbx_strand_id
1 'polypeptide(L)'
;MRDIIEYMNIADSLKAAAKRSGLSMNAISKRTGLNYQTVHGFLTGERDIAVSTAQRLADLLDLELRPKASKAAGKPTKGGR
;
A
#
# COMPACT_ATOMS: atom_id res chain seq x y z
N MET A 1 -14.99 17.17 -2.48
CA MET A 1 -13.75 16.81 -1.75
C MET A 1 -12.76 16.24 -2.75
N ARG A 2 -11.73 17.01 -3.10
CA ARG A 2 -10.54 16.49 -3.77
C ARG A 2 -9.63 16.03 -2.65
N ASP A 3 -9.59 14.73 -2.38
CA ASP A 3 -8.56 14.20 -1.51
C ASP A 3 -7.21 14.45 -2.18
N ILE A 4 -6.45 15.27 -1.49
CA ILE A 4 -5.11 15.71 -1.83
C ILE A 4 -4.31 14.45 -2.10
N ILE A 5 -3.57 14.44 -3.22
CA ILE A 5 -2.53 13.46 -3.50
C ILE A 5 -1.40 13.74 -2.50
N GLU A 6 -1.66 13.49 -1.22
CA GLU A 6 -0.62 13.33 -0.22
C GLU A 6 0.12 12.05 -0.58
N TYR A 7 1.43 12.06 -0.37
CA TYR A 7 2.30 10.94 -0.68
C TYR A 7 1.81 9.68 0.03
N MET A 8 1.00 8.87 -0.65
CA MET A 8 0.62 7.55 -0.17
C MET A 8 1.90 6.71 -0.14
N ASN A 9 2.44 6.53 1.05
CA ASN A 9 3.40 5.46 1.29
C ASN A 9 2.69 4.12 1.06
N ILE A 10 3.45 3.03 1.09
CA ILE A 10 2.90 1.69 0.85
C ILE A 10 1.80 1.36 1.88
N ALA A 11 1.96 1.76 3.14
CA ALA A 11 0.98 1.47 4.19
C ALA A 11 -0.35 2.19 3.93
N ASP A 12 -0.33 3.48 3.58
CA ASP A 12 -1.53 4.25 3.28
C ASP A 12 -2.23 3.73 2.02
N SER A 13 -1.46 3.31 1.02
CA SER A 13 -1.98 2.67 -0.19
C SER A 13 -2.74 1.39 0.14
N LEU A 14 -2.16 0.52 0.97
CA LEU A 14 -2.80 -0.72 1.41
C LEU A 14 -4.06 -0.45 2.24
N LYS A 15 -4.02 0.50 3.18
CA LYS A 15 -5.20 0.87 4.00
C LYS A 15 -6.33 1.41 3.13
N ALA A 16 -6.01 2.27 2.17
CA ALA A 16 -6.98 2.83 1.24
C ALA A 16 -7.61 1.74 0.35
N ALA A 17 -6.80 0.81 -0.17
CA ALA A 17 -7.31 -0.30 -0.96
C ALA A 17 -8.17 -1.26 -0.14
N ALA A 18 -7.76 -1.57 1.10
CA ALA A 18 -8.56 -2.35 2.03
C ALA A 18 -9.93 -1.71 2.28
N LYS A 19 -9.97 -0.38 2.49
CA LYS A 19 -11.23 0.37 2.63
C LYS A 19 -12.09 0.32 1.37
N ARG A 20 -11.49 0.47 0.19
CA ARG A 20 -12.20 0.42 -1.11
C ARG A 20 -12.73 -0.96 -1.45
N SER A 21 -12.10 -2.02 -0.95
CA SER A 21 -12.55 -3.40 -1.18
C SER A 21 -13.92 -3.73 -0.58
N GLY A 22 -14.38 -2.95 0.42
CA GLY A 22 -15.61 -3.22 1.17
C GLY A 22 -15.54 -4.45 2.08
N LEU A 23 -14.39 -5.13 2.17
CA LEU A 23 -14.20 -6.27 3.06
C LEU A 23 -14.10 -5.82 4.51
N SER A 24 -14.76 -6.56 5.41
CA SER A 24 -14.56 -6.37 6.84
C SER A 24 -13.18 -6.87 7.27
N MET A 25 -12.65 -6.35 8.38
CA MET A 25 -11.36 -6.79 8.94
C MET A 25 -11.35 -8.31 9.21
N ASN A 26 -12.48 -8.89 9.61
CA ASN A 26 -12.62 -10.33 9.80
C ASN A 26 -12.56 -11.09 8.46
N ALA A 27 -13.20 -10.57 7.41
CA ALA A 27 -13.11 -11.17 6.08
C ALA A 27 -11.67 -11.13 5.53
N ILE A 28 -10.96 -10.01 5.74
CA ILE A 28 -9.53 -9.87 5.37
C ILE A 28 -8.69 -10.89 6.13
N SER A 29 -8.87 -10.98 7.45
CA SER A 29 -8.18 -11.95 8.32
C SER A 29 -8.37 -13.39 7.81
N LYS A 30 -9.62 -13.81 7.56
CA LYS A 30 -9.92 -15.17 7.05
C LYS A 30 -9.30 -15.45 5.68
N ARG A 31 -9.38 -14.49 4.76
CA ARG A 31 -8.90 -14.69 3.37
C ARG A 31 -7.38 -14.65 3.26
N THR A 32 -6.70 -13.88 4.09
CA THR A 32 -5.24 -13.80 4.12
C THR A 32 -4.58 -14.82 5.05
N GLY A 33 -5.35 -15.48 5.92
CA GLY A 33 -4.83 -16.31 7.01
C GLY A 33 -4.08 -15.51 8.09
N LEU A 34 -4.21 -14.19 8.11
CA LEU A 34 -3.65 -13.33 9.15
C LEU A 34 -4.57 -13.30 10.38
N ASN A 35 -4.00 -13.18 11.58
CA ASN A 35 -4.82 -13.01 12.78
C ASN A 35 -5.56 -11.66 12.76
N TYR A 36 -6.73 -11.60 13.41
CA TYR A 36 -7.57 -10.40 13.42
C TYR A 36 -6.86 -9.19 14.07
N GLN A 37 -6.11 -9.40 15.15
CA GLN A 37 -5.42 -8.31 15.87
C GLN A 37 -4.37 -7.62 14.99
N THR A 38 -3.65 -8.36 14.16
CA THR A 38 -2.68 -7.86 13.20
C THR A 38 -3.39 -7.03 12.11
N VAL A 39 -4.51 -7.53 11.59
CA VAL A 39 -5.31 -6.80 10.59
C VAL A 39 -5.89 -5.52 11.18
N HIS A 40 -6.50 -5.61 12.36
CA HIS A 40 -7.06 -4.47 13.08
C HIS A 40 -5.99 -3.42 13.36
N GLY A 41 -4.92 -3.79 14.08
CA GLY A 41 -3.88 -2.85 14.49
C GLY A 41 -3.18 -2.17 13.30
N PHE A 42 -3.03 -2.88 12.17
CA PHE A 42 -2.53 -2.26 10.95
C PHE A 42 -3.51 -1.25 10.37
N LEU A 43 -4.77 -1.67 10.16
CA LEU A 43 -5.78 -0.83 9.50
C LEU A 43 -6.23 0.37 10.35
N THR A 44 -6.12 0.29 11.68
CA THR A 44 -6.35 1.41 12.60
C THR A 44 -5.11 2.28 12.80
N GLY A 45 -3.93 1.83 12.35
CA GLY A 45 -2.67 2.55 12.50
C GLY A 45 -2.02 2.42 13.88
N GLU A 46 -2.46 1.48 14.71
CA GLU A 46 -1.84 1.17 16.00
C GLU A 46 -0.48 0.48 15.86
N ARG A 47 -0.25 -0.27 14.79
CA ARG A 47 0.97 -1.06 14.58
C ARG A 47 1.40 -1.12 13.12
N ASP A 48 2.71 -1.15 12.93
CA ASP A 48 3.32 -1.54 11.67
C ASP A 48 3.24 -3.06 11.46
N ILE A 49 3.47 -3.48 10.22
CA ILE A 49 3.44 -4.88 9.80
C ILE A 49 4.73 -5.27 9.09
N ALA A 50 5.07 -6.56 9.15
CA ALA A 50 6.13 -7.12 8.33
C ALA A 50 5.79 -7.05 6.84
N VAL A 51 6.82 -7.02 5.99
CA VAL A 51 6.67 -7.02 4.52
C VAL A 51 5.91 -8.25 4.03
N SER A 52 6.09 -9.41 4.65
CA SER A 52 5.34 -10.63 4.31
C SER A 52 3.83 -10.50 4.55
N THR A 53 3.43 -9.78 5.60
CA THR A 53 2.03 -9.46 5.87
C THR A 53 1.49 -8.47 4.83
N ALA A 54 2.28 -7.47 4.47
CA ALA A 54 1.95 -6.51 3.44
C ALA A 54 1.75 -7.19 2.07
N GLN A 55 2.59 -8.18 1.73
CA GLN A 55 2.45 -8.98 0.51
C GLN A 55 1.10 -9.72 0.47
N ARG A 56 0.72 -10.43 1.54
CA ARG A 56 -0.57 -11.15 1.59
C ARG A 56 -1.78 -10.23 1.45
N LEU A 57 -1.68 -9.01 1.99
CA LEU A 57 -2.71 -8.00 1.81
C LEU A 57 -2.74 -7.50 0.36
N ALA A 58 -1.58 -7.28 -0.26
CA ALA A 58 -1.49 -6.91 -1.67
C ALA A 58 -2.08 -7.99 -2.58
N ASP A 59 -1.76 -9.26 -2.34
CA ASP A 59 -2.29 -10.40 -3.10
C ASP A 59 -3.83 -10.48 -3.00
N LEU A 60 -4.38 -10.32 -1.79
CA LEU A 60 -5.83 -10.32 -1.58
C LEU A 60 -6.52 -9.14 -2.29
N LEU A 61 -5.86 -7.98 -2.30
CA LEU A 61 -6.41 -6.74 -2.82
C LEU A 61 -6.08 -6.50 -4.31
N ASP A 62 -5.46 -7.48 -4.97
CA ASP A 62 -5.02 -7.43 -6.37
C ASP A 62 -4.14 -6.20 -6.66
N LEU A 63 -3.11 -6.02 -5.83
CA LEU A 63 -2.17 -4.91 -5.91
C LEU A 63 -0.75 -5.38 -6.21
N GLU A 64 0.00 -4.53 -6.89
CA GLU A 64 1.42 -4.72 -7.13
C GLU A 64 2.23 -3.44 -6.83
N LEU A 65 3.51 -3.63 -6.52
CA LEU A 65 4.45 -2.52 -6.41
C LEU A 65 4.88 -2.08 -7.79
N ARG A 66 4.86 -0.76 -8.03
CA ARG A 66 5.41 -0.15 -9.25
C ARG A 66 6.40 0.96 -8.90
N PRO A 67 7.40 1.20 -9.75
CA PRO A 67 8.24 2.39 -9.64
C PRO A 67 7.35 3.65 -9.61
N LYS A 68 7.68 4.59 -8.72
CA LYS A 68 7.07 5.91 -8.80
C LYS A 68 7.40 6.49 -10.17
N ALA A 69 6.44 7.17 -10.80
CA ALA A 69 6.70 7.93 -12.02
C ALA A 69 7.86 8.88 -11.73
N SER A 70 9.04 8.57 -12.25
CA SER A 70 10.21 9.43 -12.12
C SER A 70 9.81 10.76 -12.73
N LYS A 71 9.84 11.85 -11.95
CA LYS A 71 9.91 13.18 -12.56
C LYS A 71 11.11 13.12 -13.49
N ALA A 72 10.85 13.20 -14.79
CA ALA A 72 11.81 12.88 -15.84
C ALA A 72 13.22 13.32 -15.45
N ALA A 73 14.15 12.37 -15.49
CA ALA A 73 15.57 12.68 -15.47
C ALA A 73 15.80 13.80 -16.49
N GLY A 74 16.20 14.97 -16.01
CA GLY A 74 16.73 16.02 -16.87
C GLY A 74 17.81 15.38 -17.75
N LYS A 75 17.72 15.62 -19.06
CA LYS A 75 18.63 15.12 -20.10
C LYS A 75 20.06 14.98 -19.58
N PRO A 76 20.78 13.88 -19.88
CA PRO A 76 22.23 13.93 -19.83
C PRO A 76 22.66 14.98 -20.87
N THR A 77 23.07 16.16 -20.40
CA THR A 77 23.85 17.10 -21.20
C THR A 77 25.12 16.39 -21.61
N LYS A 78 25.19 15.91 -22.86
CA LYS A 78 26.46 15.55 -23.49
C LYS A 78 27.37 16.77 -23.35
N GLY A 79 28.41 16.64 -22.53
CA GLY A 79 29.49 17.61 -22.45
C GLY A 79 30.09 17.78 -23.84
N GLY A 80 29.90 18.98 -24.40
CA GLY A 80 30.61 19.44 -25.58
C GLY A 80 31.74 20.36 -25.12
N ARG A 81 32.95 19.82 -25.12
CA ARG A 81 34.24 20.41 -25.55
C ARG A 81 35.39 19.59 -24.99
#